data_AF-A0A1R1PTX2-F1
#
_entry.id   AF-A0A1R1PTX2-F1
#
_cell.length_a   1.000
_cell.length_b   1.000
_cell.length_c   1.000
_cell.angle_alpha   90.00
_cell.angle_beta   90.00
_cell.angle_gamma   90.00
#
_symmetry.space_group_name_H-M   'P 1'
#
loop_
_entity.id
_entity.type
_entity.pdbx_description
1 polymer ?
#
loop_
_entity_poly.entity_id
_entity_poly.type
_entity_poly.pdbx_seq_one_letter_code
_entity_poly.pdbx_strand_id
1 'polypeptide(L)'
;MAPVPASEDAEMVPEVQYVVERPATYDLKLYPELRHAITSMDKDFFKSQLSETDRRTFYASCPRNEGMEYTPPSLPDMGQSQSARRQDAVLYDLQYKLSGITRPIDYFIHQCIQGDGAVSRKDAVDFANNIRDLVSDVASTITQQRIDYMFRSMGIQGSTPKFREEDQN
;
A
#
# COMPACT_ATOMS: atom_id res chain seq x y z
N MET A 1 -30.81 61.36 17.20
CA MET A 1 -30.30 59.97 17.10
C MET A 1 -31.49 59.04 17.11
N ALA A 2 -31.71 58.33 16.01
CA ALA A 2 -32.46 57.08 15.96
C ALA A 2 -31.53 56.06 15.29
N PRO A 3 -31.46 54.81 15.77
CA PRO A 3 -30.34 53.93 15.50
C PRO A 3 -30.39 53.37 14.07
N VAL A 4 -29.22 53.28 13.47
CA VAL A 4 -28.96 52.52 12.24
C VAL A 4 -29.29 51.04 12.54
N PRO A 5 -30.12 50.35 11.74
CA PRO A 5 -30.26 48.91 11.90
C PRO A 5 -28.94 48.25 11.47
N ALA A 6 -28.38 47.47 12.39
CA ALA A 6 -27.17 46.71 12.19
C ALA A 6 -27.35 45.74 11.02
N SER A 7 -26.31 45.69 10.19
CA SER A 7 -26.09 44.67 9.17
C SER A 7 -26.06 43.28 9.81
N GLU A 8 -27.15 42.55 9.70
CA GLU A 8 -27.18 41.11 9.87
C GLU A 8 -27.20 40.47 8.48
N ASP A 9 -26.07 40.55 7.77
CA ASP A 9 -25.75 39.55 6.76
C ASP A 9 -25.31 38.28 7.52
N ALA A 10 -26.27 37.66 8.22
CA ALA A 10 -26.19 36.25 8.48
C ALA A 10 -26.36 35.58 7.12
N GLU A 11 -25.27 35.06 6.56
CA GLU A 11 -25.32 34.15 5.42
C GLU A 11 -26.28 33.01 5.79
N MET A 12 -27.53 33.15 5.37
CA MET A 12 -28.55 32.13 5.46
C MET A 12 -28.10 30.99 4.55
N VAL A 13 -27.35 30.05 5.11
CA VAL A 13 -27.09 28.76 4.47
C VAL A 13 -28.46 28.20 4.13
N PRO A 14 -28.83 28.02 2.85
CA PRO A 14 -30.14 27.52 2.50
C PRO A 14 -30.32 26.17 3.19
N GLU A 15 -31.42 25.99 3.94
CA GLU A 15 -31.84 24.69 4.44
C GLU A 15 -32.14 23.80 3.23
N VAL A 16 -31.10 23.17 2.68
CA VAL A 16 -31.26 22.18 1.64
C VAL A 16 -31.77 20.93 2.35
N GLN A 17 -33.08 20.72 2.29
CA GLN A 17 -33.71 19.44 2.65
C GLN A 17 -32.87 18.32 2.01
N TYR A 18 -32.44 17.33 2.82
CA TYR A 18 -31.54 16.22 2.45
C TYR A 18 -30.02 16.48 2.42
N VAL A 19 -29.55 17.67 2.78
CA VAL A 19 -28.13 17.89 3.08
C VAL A 19 -27.90 17.67 4.57
N VAL A 20 -27.11 16.64 4.90
CA VAL A 20 -26.70 16.34 6.27
C VAL A 20 -25.21 16.64 6.36
N GLU A 21 -24.80 17.35 7.42
CA GLU A 21 -23.39 17.63 7.69
C GLU A 21 -22.64 16.30 7.83
N ARG A 22 -21.55 16.13 7.08
CA ARG A 22 -20.70 14.94 7.19
C ARG A 22 -20.04 14.99 8.58
N PRO A 23 -20.22 13.99 9.47
CA PRO A 23 -19.64 14.03 10.82
C PRO A 23 -18.12 14.23 10.74
N ALA A 24 -17.59 14.99 11.71
CA ALA A 24 -16.19 15.37 11.77
C ALA A 24 -15.25 14.18 11.53
N THR A 25 -14.34 14.32 10.59
CA THR A 25 -13.26 13.36 10.36
C THR A 25 -12.30 13.41 11.54
N TYR A 26 -12.18 12.31 12.29
CA TYR A 26 -11.20 12.18 13.36
C TYR A 26 -9.85 11.73 12.79
N ASP A 27 -8.77 12.42 13.17
CA ASP A 27 -7.40 12.02 12.84
C ASP A 27 -6.76 11.19 13.96
N LEU A 28 -6.14 10.06 13.60
CA LEU A 28 -5.25 9.34 14.51
C LEU A 28 -3.94 10.12 14.68
N LYS A 29 -3.77 10.79 15.82
CA LYS A 29 -2.52 11.48 16.13
C LYS A 29 -1.39 10.46 16.27
N LEU A 30 -0.27 10.73 15.60
CA LEU A 30 0.94 9.94 15.74
C LEU A 30 1.65 10.27 17.06
N TYR A 31 1.30 9.54 18.12
CA TYR A 31 1.95 9.67 19.42
C TYR A 31 3.28 8.88 19.48
N PRO A 32 4.21 9.20 20.40
CA PRO A 32 5.57 8.65 20.40
C PRO A 32 5.64 7.12 20.38
N GLU A 33 4.78 6.45 21.15
CA GLU A 33 4.74 5.01 21.26
C GLU A 33 4.27 4.35 19.94
N LEU A 34 3.33 4.96 19.23
CA LEU A 34 2.89 4.50 17.91
C LEU A 34 3.98 4.69 16.85
N ARG A 35 4.67 5.85 16.89
CA ARG A 35 5.80 6.12 16.00
C ARG A 35 6.93 5.12 16.22
N HIS A 36 7.20 4.76 17.47
CA HIS A 36 8.24 3.77 17.80
C HIS A 36 7.83 2.34 17.39
N ALA A 37 6.55 2.00 17.53
CA ALA A 37 6.05 0.67 17.17
C ALA A 37 6.03 0.42 15.65
N ILE A 38 5.78 1.45 14.84
CA ILE A 38 5.71 1.32 13.37
C ILE A 38 7.04 1.74 12.75
N THR A 39 7.87 0.76 12.39
CA THR A 39 9.25 0.96 11.94
C THR A 39 9.35 1.69 10.59
N SER A 40 8.30 1.60 9.76
CA SER A 40 8.22 2.31 8.46
C SER A 40 7.46 3.63 8.52
N MET A 41 7.22 4.19 9.71
CA MET A 41 6.49 5.47 9.84
C MET A 41 7.22 6.65 9.19
N ASP A 42 8.55 6.68 9.31
CA ASP A 42 9.39 7.75 8.77
C ASP A 42 9.85 7.49 7.32
N LYS A 43 9.45 6.37 6.72
CA LYS A 43 9.80 5.99 5.34
C LYS A 43 8.73 6.45 4.35
N ASP A 44 9.12 6.81 3.12
CA ASP A 44 8.18 7.12 2.04
C ASP A 44 7.54 5.82 1.53
N PHE A 45 6.24 5.66 1.83
CA PHE A 45 5.47 4.48 1.49
C PHE A 45 5.44 4.15 -0.02
N PHE A 46 5.57 5.15 -0.90
CA PHE A 46 5.57 4.94 -2.35
C PHE A 46 6.97 4.77 -2.94
N LYS A 47 8.01 4.76 -2.10
CA LYS A 47 9.42 4.67 -2.51
C LYS A 47 10.24 3.67 -1.68
N SER A 48 9.60 2.95 -0.75
CA SER A 48 10.26 1.95 0.08
C SER A 48 10.10 0.56 -0.54
N GLN A 49 10.81 0.32 -1.64
CA GLN A 49 10.87 -0.98 -2.28
C GLN A 49 11.76 -1.93 -1.48
N LEU A 50 11.33 -3.18 -1.30
CA LEU A 50 12.14 -4.21 -0.63
C LEU A 50 13.25 -4.71 -1.55
N SER A 51 14.39 -5.08 -0.97
CA SER A 51 15.42 -5.79 -1.71
C SER A 51 14.90 -7.18 -2.11
N GLU A 52 15.46 -7.76 -3.18
CA GLU A 52 15.08 -9.11 -3.59
C GLU A 52 15.37 -10.14 -2.49
N THR A 53 16.48 -9.94 -1.76
CA THR A 53 16.88 -10.79 -0.63
C THR A 53 15.88 -10.71 0.51
N ASP A 54 15.46 -9.50 0.91
CA ASP A 54 14.49 -9.33 1.99
C ASP A 54 13.14 -9.92 1.60
N ARG A 55 12.70 -9.65 0.37
CA ARG A 55 11.46 -10.21 -0.15
C ARG A 55 11.48 -11.74 -0.19
N ARG A 56 12.59 -12.35 -0.62
CA ARG A 56 12.78 -13.81 -0.62
C ARG A 56 12.77 -14.38 0.79
N THR A 57 13.50 -13.74 1.70
CA THR A 57 13.58 -14.14 3.11
C THR A 57 12.20 -14.07 3.75
N PHE A 58 11.44 -13.01 3.46
CA PHE A 58 10.07 -12.86 3.91
C PHE A 58 9.18 -14.00 3.43
N TYR A 59 9.15 -14.25 2.11
CA TYR A 59 8.34 -15.32 1.54
C TYR A 59 8.77 -16.72 1.97
N ALA A 60 10.01 -16.91 2.42
CA ALA A 60 10.46 -18.15 3.03
C ALA A 60 9.99 -18.30 4.49
N SER A 61 9.80 -17.18 5.21
CA SER A 61 9.43 -17.17 6.62
C SER A 61 7.95 -17.48 6.91
N CYS A 62 7.05 -17.21 5.95
CA CYS A 62 5.62 -17.53 6.07
C CYS A 62 5.26 -18.70 5.16
N PRO A 63 4.67 -19.80 5.65
CA PRO A 63 4.26 -20.92 4.79
C PRO A 63 3.22 -20.49 3.74
N ARG A 64 3.11 -21.24 2.63
CA ARG A 64 1.98 -21.08 1.71
C ARG A 64 0.76 -21.74 2.32
N ASN A 65 -0.40 -21.11 2.17
CA ASN A 65 -1.66 -21.76 2.46
C ASN A 65 -2.01 -22.73 1.32
N GLU A 66 -2.15 -24.01 1.64
CA GLU A 66 -2.48 -25.06 0.66
C GLU A 66 -3.87 -24.87 0.02
N GLY A 67 -4.77 -24.16 0.70
CA GLY A 67 -6.10 -23.84 0.18
C GLY A 67 -6.14 -22.70 -0.83
N MET A 68 -5.00 -22.06 -1.15
CA MET A 68 -4.94 -20.89 -2.02
C MET A 68 -4.05 -21.12 -3.24
N GLU A 69 -4.59 -20.79 -4.43
CA GLU A 69 -3.80 -20.70 -5.66
C GLU A 69 -3.16 -19.32 -5.75
N TYR A 70 -1.83 -19.28 -5.79
CA TYR A 70 -1.07 -18.02 -5.83
C TYR A 70 -0.61 -17.66 -7.23
N THR A 71 -0.68 -18.61 -8.16
CA THR A 71 -0.32 -18.41 -9.56
C THR A 71 -1.41 -17.57 -10.22
N PRO A 72 -1.13 -16.35 -10.67
CA PRO A 72 -2.10 -15.58 -11.43
C PRO A 72 -2.50 -16.32 -12.72
N PRO A 73 -3.74 -16.15 -13.19
CA PRO A 73 -4.19 -16.80 -14.41
C PRO A 73 -3.42 -16.25 -15.62
N SER A 74 -2.90 -17.14 -16.47
CA SER A 74 -2.30 -16.75 -17.74
C SER A 74 -3.37 -16.24 -18.71
N LEU A 75 -3.07 -15.16 -19.44
CA LEU A 75 -3.94 -14.68 -20.50
C LEU A 75 -3.76 -15.51 -21.80
N PRO A 76 -4.79 -15.65 -22.64
CA PRO A 76 -4.66 -16.26 -23.96
C PRO A 76 -3.66 -15.51 -24.85
N ASP A 77 -2.96 -16.22 -25.74
CA ASP A 77 -2.11 -15.58 -26.75
C ASP A 77 -2.98 -14.88 -27.79
N MET A 78 -3.09 -13.56 -27.66
CA MET A 78 -3.92 -12.70 -28.52
C MET A 78 -3.11 -11.97 -29.60
N GLY A 79 -1.93 -12.50 -30.00
CA GLY A 79 -1.07 -11.81 -30.97
C GLY A 79 -0.56 -10.47 -30.45
N GLN A 80 -0.31 -10.38 -29.14
CA GLN A 80 0.01 -9.14 -28.44
C GLN A 80 1.32 -8.52 -28.95
N SER A 81 1.36 -7.18 -29.01
CA SER A 81 2.59 -6.44 -29.27
C SER A 81 3.64 -6.69 -28.17
N GLN A 82 4.91 -6.45 -28.47
CA GLN A 82 5.98 -6.57 -27.47
C GLN A 82 5.75 -5.65 -26.27
N SER A 83 5.18 -4.46 -26.47
CA SER A 83 4.84 -3.54 -25.38
C SER A 83 3.72 -4.05 -24.50
N ALA A 84 2.66 -4.62 -25.10
CA ALA A 84 1.55 -5.23 -24.38
C ALA A 84 2.03 -6.41 -23.52
N ARG A 85 2.88 -7.29 -24.07
CA ARG A 85 3.46 -8.42 -23.32
C ARG A 85 4.29 -7.98 -22.11
N ARG A 86 5.03 -6.88 -22.23
CA ARG A 86 5.81 -6.32 -21.09
C ARG A 86 4.89 -5.76 -20.01
N GLN A 87 3.80 -5.08 -20.40
CA GLN A 87 2.82 -4.57 -19.44
C GLN A 87 2.09 -5.71 -18.73
N ASP A 88 1.70 -6.74 -19.48
CA ASP A 88 1.08 -7.94 -18.92
C ASP A 88 2.00 -8.63 -17.91
N ALA A 89 3.27 -8.84 -18.24
CA ALA A 89 4.25 -9.42 -17.31
C ALA A 89 4.40 -8.61 -16.00
N VAL A 90 4.33 -7.28 -16.08
CA VAL A 90 4.34 -6.40 -14.90
C VAL A 90 3.08 -6.57 -14.05
N LEU A 91 1.90 -6.64 -14.69
CA LEU A 91 0.63 -6.85 -13.99
C LEU A 91 0.58 -8.24 -13.34
N TYR A 92 1.06 -9.26 -14.05
CA TYR A 92 1.19 -10.61 -13.54
C TYR A 92 2.08 -10.66 -12.29
N ASP A 93 3.26 -10.02 -12.32
CA ASP A 93 4.15 -9.93 -11.15
C ASP A 93 3.49 -9.19 -9.99
N LEU A 94 2.74 -8.11 -10.24
CA LEU A 94 1.97 -7.41 -9.22
C LEU A 94 0.87 -8.29 -8.60
N GLN A 95 0.15 -9.06 -9.40
CA GLN A 95 -0.86 -10.02 -8.91
C GLN A 95 -0.20 -11.09 -8.03
N TYR A 96 0.94 -11.63 -8.46
CA TYR A 96 1.70 -12.60 -7.69
C TYR A 96 2.21 -12.03 -6.36
N LYS A 97 2.70 -10.79 -6.36
CA LYS A 97 3.13 -10.12 -5.11
C LYS A 97 1.97 -9.88 -4.17
N LEU A 98 0.84 -9.37 -4.67
CA LEU A 98 -0.37 -9.13 -3.89
C LEU A 98 -0.92 -10.43 -3.28
N SER A 99 -0.94 -11.52 -4.06
CA SER A 99 -1.32 -12.83 -3.53
C SER A 99 -0.33 -13.29 -2.46
N GLY A 100 0.96 -13.00 -2.61
CA GLY A 100 1.97 -13.29 -1.58
C GLY A 100 1.73 -12.62 -0.22
N ILE A 101 1.07 -11.46 -0.17
CA ILE A 101 0.75 -10.74 1.08
C ILE A 101 -0.26 -11.51 1.94
N THR A 102 -1.06 -12.40 1.37
CA THR A 102 -2.01 -13.20 2.17
C THR A 102 -1.31 -14.25 3.02
N ARG A 103 -0.10 -14.70 2.65
CA ARG A 103 0.66 -15.72 3.41
C ARG A 103 0.93 -15.34 4.86
N PRO A 104 1.51 -14.16 5.18
CA PRO A 104 1.66 -13.73 6.56
C PRO A 104 0.32 -13.52 7.27
N ILE A 105 -0.74 -13.11 6.57
CA ILE A 105 -2.08 -12.94 7.15
C ILE A 105 -2.63 -14.30 7.60
N ASP A 106 -2.59 -15.29 6.71
CA ASP A 106 -3.05 -16.66 6.98
C ASP A 106 -2.23 -17.30 8.12
N TYR A 107 -0.91 -17.10 8.10
CA TYR A 107 -0.03 -17.64 9.13
C TYR A 107 -0.28 -16.99 10.50
N PHE A 108 -0.50 -15.67 10.54
CA PHE A 108 -0.84 -14.96 11.77
C PHE A 108 -2.18 -15.46 12.35
N ILE A 109 -3.20 -15.65 11.51
CA ILE A 109 -4.49 -16.22 11.93
C ILE A 109 -4.29 -17.65 12.46
N HIS A 110 -3.47 -18.48 11.80
CA HIS A 110 -3.12 -19.81 12.30
C HIS A 110 -2.49 -19.74 13.69
N GLN A 111 -1.56 -18.80 13.94
CA GLN A 111 -0.94 -18.60 15.25
C GLN A 111 -1.98 -18.18 16.31
N CYS A 112 -2.93 -17.32 15.97
CA CYS A 112 -4.05 -16.95 16.85
C CYS A 112 -4.92 -18.15 17.25
N ILE A 113 -5.15 -19.10 16.33
CA ILE A 113 -6.05 -20.24 16.53
C ILE A 113 -5.35 -21.41 17.23
N GLN A 114 -4.12 -21.73 16.84
CA GLN A 114 -3.39 -22.92 17.31
C GLN A 114 -2.53 -22.67 18.55
N GLY A 115 -2.21 -21.41 18.86
CA GLY A 115 -1.59 -21.07 20.15
C GLY A 115 -2.52 -21.39 21.33
N ASP A 116 -2.03 -21.16 22.55
CA ASP A 116 -2.87 -21.15 23.77
C ASP A 116 -3.92 -20.01 23.80
N GLY A 117 -4.17 -19.38 22.65
CA GLY A 117 -5.05 -18.25 22.46
C GLY A 117 -4.38 -16.88 22.60
N ALA A 118 -3.10 -16.79 22.99
CA ALA A 118 -2.43 -15.51 23.23
C ALA A 118 -1.33 -15.21 22.18
N VAL A 119 -1.64 -14.31 21.23
CA VAL A 119 -0.60 -13.63 20.44
C VAL A 119 -0.04 -12.47 21.26
N SER A 120 1.28 -12.42 21.42
CA SER A 120 1.90 -11.33 22.17
C SER A 120 1.74 -10.00 21.43
N ARG A 121 1.74 -8.88 22.18
CA ARG A 121 1.76 -7.54 21.57
C ARG A 121 2.90 -7.40 20.57
N LYS A 122 4.07 -7.96 20.88
CA LYS A 122 5.25 -7.93 20.02
C LYS A 122 4.97 -8.60 18.69
N ASP A 123 4.45 -9.82 18.71
CA ASP A 123 4.17 -10.58 17.48
C ASP A 123 3.11 -9.89 16.61
N ALA A 124 2.08 -9.28 17.23
CA ALA A 124 1.07 -8.50 16.51
C ALA A 124 1.65 -7.24 15.86
N VAL A 125 2.55 -6.53 16.55
CA VAL A 125 3.25 -5.35 16.00
C VAL A 125 4.21 -5.76 14.89
N ASP A 126 4.96 -6.84 15.07
CA ASP A 126 5.89 -7.37 14.06
C ASP A 126 5.10 -7.80 12.80
N PHE A 127 3.96 -8.49 12.97
CA PHE A 127 3.04 -8.81 11.88
C PHE A 127 2.54 -7.55 11.15
N ALA A 128 2.09 -6.51 11.87
CA ALA A 128 1.59 -5.29 11.25
C ALA A 128 2.67 -4.54 10.46
N ASN A 129 3.90 -4.48 10.97
CA ASN A 129 5.04 -3.89 10.26
C ASN A 129 5.36 -4.68 8.99
N ASN A 130 5.39 -6.01 9.08
CA ASN A 130 5.62 -6.90 7.95
C ASN A 130 4.60 -6.69 6.81
N ILE A 131 3.30 -6.59 7.15
CA ILE A 131 2.27 -6.29 6.16
C ILE A 131 2.48 -4.89 5.56
N ARG A 132 2.76 -3.89 6.38
CA ARG A 132 2.99 -2.51 5.92
C ARG A 132 4.16 -2.43 4.94
N ASP A 133 5.25 -3.14 5.22
CA ASP A 133 6.44 -3.16 4.37
C ASP A 133 6.19 -3.89 3.04
N LEU A 134 5.49 -5.03 3.05
CA LEU A 134 5.09 -5.72 1.80
C LEU A 134 4.16 -4.87 0.93
N VAL A 135 3.18 -4.22 1.56
CA VAL A 135 2.24 -3.36 0.85
C VAL A 135 2.96 -2.13 0.28
N SER A 136 3.93 -1.59 1.02
CA SER A 136 4.83 -0.53 0.56
C SER A 136 5.72 -0.98 -0.61
N ASP A 137 6.21 -2.22 -0.63
CA ASP A 137 6.98 -2.78 -1.76
C ASP A 137 6.17 -2.80 -3.05
N VAL A 138 4.92 -3.27 -2.96
CA VAL A 138 3.99 -3.28 -4.11
C VAL A 138 3.67 -1.87 -4.56
N ALA A 139 3.36 -0.96 -3.62
CA ALA A 139 3.08 0.45 -3.94
C ALA A 139 4.28 1.14 -4.61
N SER A 140 5.49 0.84 -4.15
CA SER A 140 6.74 1.35 -4.75
C SER A 140 6.98 0.78 -6.14
N THR A 141 6.72 -0.51 -6.33
CA THR A 141 6.77 -1.14 -7.66
C THR A 141 5.79 -0.47 -8.62
N ILE A 142 4.54 -0.23 -8.21
CA ILE A 142 3.53 0.48 -9.02
C ILE A 142 3.99 1.90 -9.35
N THR A 143 4.57 2.61 -8.39
CA THR A 143 5.06 3.97 -8.59
C THR A 143 6.18 4.00 -9.63
N GLN A 144 7.13 3.07 -9.57
CA GLN A 144 8.17 2.91 -10.59
C GLN A 144 7.56 2.64 -11.98
N GLN A 145 6.58 1.75 -12.06
CA GLN A 145 5.92 1.43 -13.34
C GLN A 145 5.18 2.62 -13.94
N ARG A 146 4.56 3.47 -13.12
CA ARG A 146 3.93 4.72 -13.56
C ARG A 146 4.95 5.68 -14.15
N ILE A 147 6.10 5.87 -13.49
CA ILE A 147 7.19 6.72 -13.99
C ILE A 147 7.72 6.18 -15.31
N ASP A 148 8.04 4.89 -15.33
CA ASP A 148 8.57 4.20 -16.50
C ASP A 148 7.63 4.32 -17.71
N TYR A 149 6.32 4.18 -17.49
CA TYR A 149 5.31 4.37 -18.52
C TYR A 149 5.29 5.81 -19.05
N MET A 150 5.29 6.80 -18.15
CA MET A 150 5.27 8.22 -18.55
C MET A 150 6.52 8.61 -19.33
N PHE A 151 7.71 8.23 -18.87
CA PHE A 151 8.97 8.51 -19.59
C PHE A 151 8.97 7.93 -21.01
N ARG A 152 8.52 6.67 -21.15
CA ARG A 152 8.39 6.03 -22.47
C ARG A 152 7.37 6.75 -23.35
N SER A 153 6.22 7.15 -22.80
CA SER A 153 5.17 7.86 -23.54
C SER A 153 5.63 9.23 -24.05
N MET A 154 6.56 9.88 -23.34
CA MET A 154 7.14 11.17 -23.72
C MET A 154 8.34 11.03 -24.68
N GLY A 155 8.73 9.81 -25.08
CA GLY A 155 9.85 9.57 -25.99
C GLY A 155 11.23 9.88 -25.39
N ILE A 156 11.33 9.99 -24.07
CA ILE A 156 12.61 10.28 -23.39
C ILE A 156 13.52 9.06 -23.50
N GLN A 157 14.68 9.22 -24.13
CA GLN A 157 15.71 8.19 -24.20
C GLN A 157 16.61 8.28 -22.96
N GLY A 158 16.66 7.21 -22.15
CA GLY A 158 17.49 7.16 -20.94
C GLY A 158 16.89 6.28 -19.83
N SER A 159 17.62 6.16 -18.71
CA SER A 159 17.15 5.46 -17.52
C SER A 159 16.16 6.34 -16.74
N THR A 160 15.06 5.76 -16.29
CA THR A 160 14.12 6.43 -15.38
C THR A 160 14.73 6.58 -13.99
N PRO A 161 14.35 7.63 -13.23
CA PRO A 161 14.71 7.71 -11.81
C PRO A 161 14.25 6.44 -11.10
N LYS A 162 15.18 5.76 -10.43
CA LYS A 162 14.88 4.62 -9.57
C LYS A 162 14.80 5.09 -8.13
N PHE A 163 13.79 4.63 -7.40
CA PHE A 163 13.62 4.96 -5.99
C PHE A 163 14.40 4.06 -5.03
N ARG A 164 15.03 3.01 -5.56
CA ARG A 164 15.91 2.16 -4.77
C ARG A 164 17.20 2.95 -4.46
N GLU A 165 17.46 3.20 -3.18
CA GLU A 165 18.83 3.44 -2.72
C GLU A 165 19.62 2.18 -3.08
N GLU A 166 20.56 2.29 -4.01
CA GLU A 166 21.57 1.25 -4.16
C GLU A 166 22.29 1.18 -2.82
N ASP A 167 22.20 0.03 -2.14
CA ASP A 167 23.02 -0.25 -0.98
C ASP A 167 24.49 -0.08 -1.40
N GLN A 168 25.04 1.11 -1.20
CA GLN A 168 26.47 1.36 -1.28
C GLN A 168 27.07 0.85 0.02
N ASN A 169 27.25 -0.48 0.12
CA ASN A 169 28.46 -1.12 0.67
C ASN A 169 28.41 -2.64 0.56
#